data_AF-A0A662STL3-F1
#
_entry.id   AF-A0A662STL3-F1
#
_cell.length_a   1.000
_cell.length_b   1.000
_cell.length_c   1.000
_cell.angle_alpha   90.00
_cell.angle_beta   90.00
_cell.angle_gamma   90.00
#
_symmetry.space_group_name_H-M   'P 1'
#
loop_
_entity.id
_entity.type
_entity.pdbx_description
1 polymer ?
#
loop_
_entity_poly.entity_id
_entity_poly.type
_entity_poly.pdbx_seq_one_letter_code
_entity_poly.pdbx_strand_id
1 'polypeptide(L)'
;MTFKMRARDAAGRLGELKTQHGTIQTPALFPVVNPSKLTLTPSEIRELGAQCIMTNAYLIYKSSRLREQALEHGVHGALGFDGPIATDSGSYQLYRYGEVAVENTEIIEFQWRIGSDIATILDVPMSGDIAREDAKSGAEATVNRAREWSSARDRLEGPLWVGTAQGGPHLDIVSWCASELSKLGFQMYACGTLKKATEQYEYKPTIDYVITARSIFPWCSPMHLWGLGHPGAFALFAALGCDTFDSASYAIYARGSRYMLPERVLRLEDLTELPCSCSVCSKYTARELAEEEKPVREKLLAKHNLHVMLAEMRRVREAIRGGYLWELVIQRARGHSGLYQALRYLLESKYSWLEEHEPFSKRSGVRLISEEAYLRPDVRRAAEIIKSRSFKGSLAESPLGKVPAGLAYTFPVGHMDSDEPPQVDPYEQVSHTLVFQFGEGADSFLEREKLSYRFSKKTGMLRDVYYDGKRIGAFRYYDGHFIPSLEGARLIMRGVEPPSCRVVIKDEFEEAVASGTTVFTHFIEDCDPKIRPYQEAFAVNRGDELLAVVHTLLSASEVGGCERAAFARNRFHIKPFKPKLAV
;
A
#
# COMPACT_ATOMS: atom_id res chain seq x y z
N MET A 1 -9.60 -0.73 -16.34
CA MET A 1 -8.90 -0.49 -15.06
C MET A 1 -7.70 -1.41 -14.98
N THR A 2 -6.51 -0.83 -14.93
CA THR A 2 -5.22 -1.52 -14.87
C THR A 2 -4.89 -2.05 -13.47
N PHE A 3 -5.24 -1.29 -12.44
CA PHE A 3 -5.01 -1.65 -11.04
C PHE A 3 -6.32 -1.63 -10.25
N LYS A 4 -6.55 -2.65 -9.43
CA LYS A 4 -7.72 -2.77 -8.57
C LYS A 4 -7.33 -3.07 -7.14
N MET A 5 -7.54 -2.11 -6.25
CA MET A 5 -7.37 -2.31 -4.81
C MET A 5 -8.46 -3.23 -4.25
N ARG A 6 -8.06 -4.19 -3.40
CA ARG A 6 -8.92 -5.19 -2.76
C ARG A 6 -9.03 -4.99 -1.26
N ALA A 7 -7.91 -4.71 -0.61
CA ALA A 7 -7.82 -4.43 0.82
C ALA A 7 -6.65 -3.48 1.07
N ARG A 8 -6.57 -2.96 2.28
CA ARG A 8 -5.49 -2.08 2.73
C ARG A 8 -5.27 -2.23 4.23
N ASP A 9 -4.06 -1.91 4.66
CA ASP A 9 -3.66 -1.73 6.04
C ASP A 9 -2.43 -0.81 6.08
N ALA A 10 -2.38 0.13 7.03
CA ALA A 10 -1.60 1.35 6.89
C ALA A 10 -1.86 2.00 5.49
N ALA A 11 -0.83 2.55 4.85
CA ALA A 11 -0.90 2.97 3.45
C ALA A 11 -0.70 1.80 2.47
N GLY A 12 -0.45 0.59 2.96
CA GLY A 12 -0.21 -0.60 2.14
C GLY A 12 -1.48 -1.18 1.53
N ARG A 13 -1.35 -1.66 0.29
CA ARG A 13 -2.51 -2.06 -0.52
C ARG A 13 -2.34 -3.49 -1.04
N LEU A 14 -3.38 -4.29 -0.83
CA LEU A 14 -3.56 -5.55 -1.54
C LEU A 14 -4.29 -5.22 -2.85
N GLY A 15 -3.67 -5.51 -3.99
CA GLY A 15 -4.22 -5.15 -5.29
C GLY A 15 -4.03 -6.22 -6.35
N GLU A 16 -4.74 -6.03 -7.46
CA GLU A 16 -4.61 -6.78 -8.69
C GLU A 16 -4.13 -5.83 -9.79
N LEU A 17 -2.93 -6.08 -10.30
CA LEU A 17 -2.35 -5.36 -11.44
C LEU A 17 -2.48 -6.25 -12.69
N LYS A 18 -3.28 -5.80 -13.66
CA LYS A 18 -3.48 -6.52 -14.92
C LYS A 18 -2.45 -6.10 -15.96
N THR A 19 -1.75 -7.07 -16.54
CA THR A 19 -0.87 -6.90 -17.69
C THR A 19 -1.38 -7.75 -18.87
N GLN A 20 -0.69 -7.71 -20.01
CA GLN A 20 -1.07 -8.51 -21.18
C GLN A 20 -0.93 -10.02 -20.93
N HIS A 21 0.11 -10.43 -20.20
CA HIS A 21 0.43 -11.84 -19.97
C HIS A 21 0.08 -12.34 -18.56
N GLY A 22 -0.72 -11.61 -17.79
CA GLY A 22 -1.21 -12.10 -16.52
C GLY A 22 -1.72 -11.04 -15.56
N THR A 23 -2.13 -11.49 -14.37
CA THR A 23 -2.49 -10.59 -13.27
C THR A 23 -1.52 -10.80 -12.11
N ILE A 24 -0.92 -9.71 -11.63
CA ILE A 24 0.02 -9.70 -10.51
C ILE A 24 -0.74 -9.29 -9.24
N GLN A 25 -0.68 -10.13 -8.21
CA GLN A 25 -1.14 -9.80 -6.86
C GLN A 25 -0.11 -8.92 -6.14
N THR A 26 -0.49 -7.70 -5.75
CA THR A 26 0.38 -6.74 -5.04
C THR A 26 0.15 -6.76 -3.52
N PRO A 27 1.16 -6.52 -2.66
CA PRO A 27 2.54 -6.22 -3.04
C PRO A 27 3.28 -7.41 -3.67
N ALA A 28 4.12 -7.12 -4.67
CA ALA A 28 4.83 -8.12 -5.47
C ALA A 28 6.33 -7.81 -5.58
N LEU A 29 7.15 -8.86 -5.63
CA LEU A 29 8.57 -8.77 -5.95
C LEU A 29 8.80 -9.28 -7.38
N PHE A 30 9.59 -8.53 -8.15
CA PHE A 30 10.06 -8.87 -9.48
C PHE A 30 11.53 -9.32 -9.39
N PRO A 31 11.82 -10.63 -9.44
CA PRO A 31 13.20 -11.11 -9.44
C PRO A 31 13.91 -10.62 -10.69
N VAL A 32 15.06 -9.96 -10.52
CA VAL A 32 15.83 -9.41 -11.64
C VAL A 32 16.66 -10.51 -12.29
N VAL A 33 16.40 -10.74 -13.57
CA VAL A 33 17.09 -11.70 -14.44
C VAL A 33 18.09 -10.94 -15.31
N ASN A 34 19.38 -11.25 -15.12
CA ASN A 34 20.42 -10.81 -16.05
C ASN A 34 20.45 -11.78 -17.25
N PRO A 35 20.06 -11.33 -18.45
CA PRO A 35 19.92 -12.21 -19.62
C PRO A 35 21.27 -12.73 -20.13
N SER A 36 22.38 -12.10 -19.76
CA SER A 36 23.74 -12.51 -20.11
C SER A 36 24.36 -13.49 -19.11
N LYS A 37 23.84 -13.57 -17.88
CA LYS A 37 24.35 -14.46 -16.83
C LYS A 37 23.23 -14.92 -15.90
N LEU A 38 22.61 -16.04 -16.26
CA LEU A 38 21.53 -16.67 -15.50
C LEU A 38 22.08 -17.44 -14.29
N THR A 39 21.73 -16.99 -13.09
CA THR A 39 21.96 -17.78 -11.86
C THR A 39 20.82 -18.79 -11.64
N LEU A 40 19.59 -18.37 -11.94
CA LEU A 40 18.41 -19.23 -12.10
C LEU A 40 17.83 -18.98 -13.48
N THR A 41 17.27 -20.01 -14.11
CA THR A 41 16.48 -19.81 -15.33
C THR A 41 15.13 -19.16 -15.00
N PRO A 42 14.50 -18.43 -15.93
CA PRO A 42 13.16 -17.88 -15.70
C PRO A 42 12.11 -18.95 -15.36
N SER A 43 12.18 -20.15 -15.95
CA SER A 43 11.32 -21.28 -15.56
C SER A 43 11.49 -21.66 -14.09
N GLU A 44 12.72 -21.75 -13.59
CA GLU A 44 12.96 -22.05 -12.17
C GLU A 44 12.45 -20.92 -11.24
N ILE A 45 12.52 -19.67 -11.70
CA ILE A 45 11.95 -18.52 -10.97
C ILE A 45 10.41 -18.62 -10.95
N ARG A 46 9.79 -19.03 -12.05
CA ARG A 46 8.35 -19.28 -12.14
C ARG A 46 7.91 -20.40 -11.19
N GLU A 47 8.63 -21.51 -11.17
CA GLU A 47 8.37 -22.65 -10.27
C GLU A 47 8.42 -22.27 -8.78
N LEU A 48 9.27 -21.31 -8.40
CA LEU A 48 9.34 -20.78 -7.04
C LEU A 48 8.16 -19.86 -6.67
N GLY A 49 7.28 -19.56 -7.63
CA GLY A 49 6.06 -18.80 -7.44
C GLY A 49 6.19 -17.29 -7.73
N ALA A 50 7.21 -16.87 -8.48
CA ALA A 50 7.27 -15.50 -8.97
C ALA A 50 6.18 -15.28 -10.04
N GLN A 51 5.36 -14.23 -9.84
CA GLN A 51 4.30 -13.86 -10.77
C GLN A 51 4.80 -13.01 -11.94
N CYS A 52 5.94 -12.36 -11.77
CA CYS A 52 6.55 -11.45 -12.74
C CYS A 52 8.05 -11.51 -12.55
N ILE A 53 8.82 -11.36 -13.63
CA ILE A 53 10.27 -11.11 -13.57
C ILE A 53 10.60 -9.73 -14.09
N MET A 54 11.78 -9.24 -13.75
CA MET A 54 12.33 -8.03 -14.36
C MET A 54 13.61 -8.36 -15.11
N THR A 55 13.81 -7.76 -16.27
CA THR A 55 15.08 -7.81 -16.99
C THR A 55 15.48 -6.41 -17.48
N ASN A 56 16.61 -6.30 -18.15
CA ASN A 56 17.11 -5.02 -18.64
C ASN A 56 17.10 -5.03 -20.18
N ALA A 57 16.22 -4.22 -20.75
CA ALA A 57 16.03 -4.13 -22.20
C ALA A 57 17.29 -3.63 -22.90
N TYR A 58 18.10 -2.76 -22.27
CA TYR A 58 19.36 -2.31 -22.84
C TYR A 58 20.37 -3.46 -22.98
N LEU A 59 20.46 -4.38 -22.01
CA LEU A 59 21.32 -5.56 -22.14
C LEU A 59 20.88 -6.50 -23.27
N ILE A 60 19.57 -6.65 -23.47
CA ILE A 60 19.01 -7.41 -24.60
C ILE A 60 19.37 -6.69 -25.91
N TYR A 61 19.13 -5.38 -25.98
CA TYR A 61 19.39 -4.54 -27.15
C TYR A 61 20.86 -4.60 -27.60
N LYS A 62 21.81 -4.60 -26.66
CA LYS A 62 23.25 -4.62 -26.95
C LYS A 62 23.76 -5.98 -27.44
N SER A 63 23.06 -7.07 -27.14
CA SER A 63 23.45 -8.40 -27.58
C SER A 63 22.72 -8.76 -28.85
N SER A 64 23.42 -8.82 -30.00
CA SER A 64 22.79 -9.13 -31.30
C SER A 64 21.92 -10.39 -31.25
N ARG A 65 22.44 -11.46 -30.64
CA ARG A 65 21.71 -12.73 -30.46
C ARG A 65 20.41 -12.54 -29.65
N LEU A 66 20.46 -11.85 -28.51
CA LEU A 66 19.27 -11.67 -27.67
C LEU A 66 18.29 -10.68 -28.30
N ARG A 67 18.80 -9.63 -28.96
CA ARG A 67 17.99 -8.65 -29.70
C ARG A 67 17.20 -9.32 -30.82
N GLU A 68 17.86 -10.13 -31.65
CA GLU A 68 17.21 -10.88 -32.74
C GLU A 68 16.14 -11.82 -32.19
N GLN A 69 16.47 -12.63 -31.17
CA GLN A 69 15.50 -13.53 -30.54
C GLN A 69 14.29 -12.78 -29.94
N ALA A 70 14.52 -11.65 -29.27
CA ALA A 70 13.46 -10.87 -28.66
C ALA A 70 12.58 -10.14 -29.70
N LEU A 71 13.14 -9.75 -30.84
CA LEU A 71 12.37 -9.16 -31.95
C LEU A 71 11.58 -10.21 -32.73
N GLU A 72 12.11 -11.43 -32.87
CA GLU A 72 11.45 -12.51 -33.62
C GLU A 72 10.39 -13.24 -32.80
N HIS A 73 10.64 -13.48 -31.51
CA HIS A 73 9.80 -14.31 -30.65
C HIS A 73 9.21 -13.57 -29.43
N GLY A 74 9.45 -12.27 -29.33
CA GLY A 74 9.12 -11.49 -28.13
C GLY A 74 10.05 -11.79 -26.96
N VAL A 75 10.03 -10.92 -25.95
CA VAL A 75 10.84 -11.05 -24.72
C VAL A 75 10.48 -12.32 -23.92
N HIS A 76 9.22 -12.74 -23.98
CA HIS A 76 8.75 -13.98 -23.37
C HIS A 76 9.39 -15.22 -24.00
N GLY A 77 9.42 -15.29 -25.34
CA GLY A 77 10.07 -16.37 -26.07
C GLY A 77 11.58 -16.37 -25.87
N ALA A 78 12.21 -15.19 -25.89
CA ALA A 78 13.65 -15.03 -25.70
C ALA A 78 14.12 -15.46 -24.31
N LEU A 79 13.31 -15.25 -23.27
CA LEU A 79 13.64 -15.61 -21.88
C LEU A 79 13.06 -16.96 -21.44
N GLY A 80 12.07 -17.50 -22.16
CA GLY A 80 11.34 -18.70 -21.74
C GLY A 80 10.52 -18.48 -20.46
N PHE A 81 9.81 -17.35 -20.37
CA PHE A 81 8.95 -17.03 -19.23
C PHE A 81 7.52 -16.72 -19.69
N ASP A 82 6.56 -17.45 -19.15
CA ASP A 82 5.14 -17.49 -19.55
C ASP A 82 4.24 -16.53 -18.72
N GLY A 83 4.83 -15.68 -17.89
CA GLY A 83 4.12 -14.67 -17.11
C GLY A 83 4.58 -13.26 -17.45
N PRO A 84 4.06 -12.25 -16.73
CA PRO A 84 4.45 -10.86 -16.89
C PRO A 84 5.96 -10.60 -16.85
N ILE A 85 6.48 -9.81 -17.80
CA ILE A 85 7.89 -9.38 -17.84
C ILE A 85 7.98 -7.85 -17.78
N ALA A 86 8.66 -7.35 -16.74
CA ALA A 86 9.05 -5.95 -16.64
C ALA A 86 10.43 -5.71 -17.26
N THR A 87 10.61 -4.60 -17.96
CA THR A 87 11.91 -4.19 -18.51
C THR A 87 12.36 -2.85 -17.95
N ASP A 88 13.59 -2.82 -17.45
CA ASP A 88 14.37 -1.60 -17.21
C ASP A 88 14.99 -1.13 -18.53
N SER A 89 14.92 0.16 -18.80
CA SER A 89 15.46 0.89 -19.96
C SER A 89 16.98 0.94 -20.01
N GLY A 90 17.68 0.53 -18.96
CA GLY A 90 19.14 0.68 -18.85
C GLY A 90 19.55 1.85 -17.96
N SER A 91 18.62 2.42 -17.21
CA SER A 91 18.85 3.52 -16.28
C SER A 91 19.92 3.12 -15.25
N TYR A 92 19.95 1.85 -14.83
CA TYR A 92 21.01 1.36 -13.94
C TYR A 92 22.42 1.39 -14.56
N GLN A 93 22.55 1.18 -15.87
CA GLN A 93 23.85 1.33 -16.57
C GLN A 93 24.23 2.80 -16.67
N LEU A 94 23.27 3.70 -16.88
CA LEU A 94 23.50 5.14 -16.81
C LEU A 94 24.04 5.55 -15.44
N TYR A 95 23.45 5.04 -14.36
CA TYR A 95 23.94 5.25 -12.99
C TYR A 95 25.37 4.74 -12.77
N ARG A 96 25.69 3.55 -13.29
CA ARG A 96 26.99 2.90 -13.03
C ARG A 96 28.13 3.42 -13.89
N TYR A 97 27.85 3.75 -15.14
CA TYR A 97 28.86 4.02 -16.16
C TYR A 97 28.82 5.45 -16.68
N GLY A 98 27.81 6.25 -16.30
CA GLY A 98 27.63 7.63 -16.72
C GLY A 98 27.03 7.79 -18.13
N GLU A 99 27.03 6.74 -18.94
CA GLU A 99 26.51 6.75 -20.31
C GLU A 99 25.80 5.44 -20.67
N VAL A 100 24.83 5.56 -21.59
CA VAL A 100 24.15 4.45 -22.23
C VAL A 100 24.09 4.79 -23.72
N ALA A 101 24.57 3.90 -24.58
CA ALA A 101 24.59 4.12 -26.02
C ALA A 101 23.25 3.70 -26.65
N VAL A 102 22.16 4.34 -26.22
CA VAL A 102 20.81 4.22 -26.78
C VAL A 102 20.02 5.49 -26.46
N GLU A 103 19.26 5.98 -27.44
CA GLU A 103 18.36 7.11 -27.22
C GLU A 103 17.08 6.68 -26.49
N ASN A 104 16.44 7.61 -25.78
CA ASN A 104 15.20 7.33 -25.04
C ASN A 104 14.08 6.79 -25.95
N THR A 105 13.85 7.43 -27.10
CA THR A 105 12.84 7.01 -28.08
C THR A 105 13.14 5.63 -28.68
N GLU A 106 14.42 5.31 -28.86
CA GLU A 106 14.84 4.02 -29.41
C GLU A 106 14.60 2.87 -28.41
N ILE A 107 14.97 3.06 -27.13
CA ILE A 107 14.75 2.01 -26.13
C ILE A 107 13.27 1.84 -25.78
N ILE A 108 12.48 2.90 -25.82
CA ILE A 108 11.01 2.84 -25.67
C ILE A 108 10.41 2.01 -26.81
N GLU A 109 10.77 2.32 -28.07
CA GLU A 109 10.29 1.57 -29.22
C GLU A 109 10.73 0.10 -29.14
N PHE A 110 11.96 -0.16 -28.69
CA PHE A 110 12.46 -1.53 -28.54
C PHE A 110 11.66 -2.32 -27.50
N GLN A 111 11.40 -1.77 -26.32
CA GLN A 111 10.59 -2.42 -25.28
C GLN A 111 9.17 -2.73 -25.77
N TRP A 112 8.58 -1.81 -26.52
CA TRP A 112 7.27 -2.03 -27.14
C TRP A 112 7.31 -3.17 -28.17
N ARG A 113 8.30 -3.17 -29.08
CA ARG A 113 8.43 -4.21 -30.13
C ARG A 113 8.69 -5.61 -29.60
N ILE A 114 9.46 -5.74 -28.52
CA ILE A 114 9.71 -7.04 -27.90
C ILE A 114 8.55 -7.50 -27.01
N GLY A 115 7.50 -6.69 -26.83
CA GLY A 115 6.30 -7.07 -26.09
C GLY A 115 6.48 -7.09 -24.57
N SER A 116 7.19 -6.11 -23.99
CA SER A 116 7.24 -5.95 -22.53
C SER A 116 5.85 -5.72 -21.93
N ASP A 117 5.55 -6.37 -20.79
CA ASP A 117 4.30 -6.12 -20.05
C ASP A 117 4.34 -4.82 -19.25
N ILE A 118 5.51 -4.50 -18.69
CA ILE A 118 5.76 -3.29 -17.91
C ILE A 118 7.07 -2.70 -18.43
N ALA A 119 7.04 -1.44 -18.87
CA ALA A 119 8.17 -0.80 -19.53
C ALA A 119 8.47 0.57 -18.92
N THR A 120 9.73 0.98 -18.99
CA THR A 120 10.19 2.26 -18.41
C THR A 120 10.72 3.19 -19.49
N ILE A 121 10.59 4.49 -19.23
CA ILE A 121 11.38 5.52 -19.94
C ILE A 121 12.82 5.46 -19.45
N LEU A 122 13.77 6.01 -20.22
CA LEU A 122 15.16 6.14 -19.79
C LEU A 122 15.30 7.29 -18.78
N ASP A 123 14.85 7.11 -17.56
CA ASP A 123 15.02 8.09 -16.48
C ASP A 123 16.50 8.26 -16.05
N VAL A 124 16.81 9.35 -15.35
CA VAL A 124 18.17 9.67 -14.88
C VAL A 124 18.30 9.38 -13.38
N PRO A 125 18.74 8.17 -12.98
CA PRO A 125 18.97 7.84 -11.59
C PRO A 125 20.14 8.59 -10.98
N MET A 126 20.02 8.93 -9.70
CA MET A 126 20.94 9.82 -9.00
C MET A 126 21.51 9.16 -7.74
N SER A 127 22.74 9.55 -7.37
CA SER A 127 23.33 9.12 -6.10
C SER A 127 22.77 9.93 -4.92
N GLY A 128 22.94 9.41 -3.70
CA GLY A 128 22.51 10.12 -2.48
C GLY A 128 23.39 11.31 -2.10
N ASP A 129 24.55 11.46 -2.73
CA ASP A 129 25.51 12.55 -2.55
C ASP A 129 25.52 13.54 -3.73
N ILE A 130 24.56 13.43 -4.66
CA ILE A 130 24.45 14.32 -5.82
C ILE A 130 24.25 15.79 -5.42
N ALA A 131 24.96 16.70 -6.09
CA ALA A 131 24.76 18.12 -5.92
C ALA A 131 23.36 18.53 -6.41
N ARG A 132 22.78 19.55 -5.78
CA ARG A 132 21.41 19.98 -6.08
C ARG A 132 21.21 20.37 -7.54
N GLU A 133 22.18 21.05 -8.15
CA GLU A 133 22.10 21.50 -9.55
C GLU A 133 22.12 20.34 -10.55
N ASP A 134 22.95 19.33 -10.30
CA ASP A 134 23.00 18.10 -11.09
C ASP A 134 21.72 17.28 -10.93
N ALA A 135 21.17 17.22 -9.71
CA ALA A 135 19.90 16.57 -9.44
C ALA A 135 18.75 17.25 -10.18
N LYS A 136 18.73 18.59 -10.20
CA LYS A 136 17.74 19.36 -10.95
C LYS A 136 17.85 19.07 -12.45
N SER A 137 19.06 19.12 -12.99
CA SER A 137 19.32 18.85 -14.41
C SER A 137 18.89 17.44 -14.83
N GLY A 138 19.20 16.42 -14.02
CA GLY A 138 18.77 15.05 -14.29
C GLY A 138 17.26 14.84 -14.14
N ALA A 139 16.61 15.55 -13.22
CA ALA A 139 15.16 15.51 -13.08
C ALA A 139 14.47 16.16 -14.28
N GLU A 140 15.00 17.28 -14.79
CA GLU A 140 14.55 17.93 -16.03
C GLU A 140 14.72 17.02 -17.24
N ALA A 141 15.87 16.35 -17.38
CA ALA A 141 16.07 15.35 -18.42
C ALA A 141 15.07 14.20 -18.33
N THR A 142 14.78 13.73 -17.12
CA THR A 142 13.77 12.68 -16.88
C THR A 142 12.37 13.12 -17.32
N VAL A 143 11.96 14.34 -16.96
CA VAL A 143 10.66 14.90 -17.37
C VAL A 143 10.59 15.09 -18.90
N ASN A 144 11.66 15.56 -19.54
CA ASN A 144 11.69 15.71 -20.99
C ASN A 144 11.56 14.36 -21.72
N ARG A 145 12.26 13.32 -21.26
CA ARG A 145 12.12 11.95 -21.78
C ARG A 145 10.73 11.37 -21.54
N ALA A 146 10.09 11.73 -20.44
CA ALA A 146 8.70 11.38 -20.18
C ALA A 146 7.73 12.08 -21.14
N ARG A 147 7.99 13.33 -21.52
CA ARG A 147 7.21 14.06 -22.54
C ARG A 147 7.39 13.48 -23.94
N GLU A 148 8.59 13.00 -24.28
CA GLU A 148 8.84 12.24 -25.52
C GLU A 148 7.98 10.98 -25.57
N TRP A 149 7.96 10.18 -24.49
CA TRP A 149 7.05 9.05 -24.37
C TRP A 149 5.58 9.47 -24.53
N SER A 150 5.17 10.51 -23.80
CA SER A 150 3.79 10.98 -23.81
C SER A 150 3.31 11.39 -25.21
N SER A 151 4.21 11.98 -26.01
CA SER A 151 3.94 12.37 -27.40
C SER A 151 3.75 11.18 -28.35
N ALA A 152 4.28 10.00 -27.99
CA ALA A 152 4.16 8.77 -28.78
C ALA A 152 3.21 7.74 -28.14
N ARG A 153 2.58 8.05 -27.00
CA ARG A 153 1.88 7.06 -26.16
C ARG A 153 0.76 6.33 -26.88
N ASP A 154 0.03 7.00 -27.76
CA ASP A 154 -1.12 6.43 -28.48
C ASP A 154 -0.66 5.36 -29.50
N ARG A 155 0.60 5.41 -29.95
CA ARG A 155 1.21 4.35 -30.78
C ARG A 155 1.80 3.22 -29.94
N LEU A 156 2.20 3.52 -28.71
CA LEU A 156 2.92 2.63 -27.80
C LEU A 156 1.97 1.92 -26.82
N GLU A 157 0.73 1.65 -27.25
CA GLU A 157 -0.25 0.92 -26.47
C GLU A 157 0.22 -0.52 -26.21
N GLY A 158 -0.15 -1.03 -25.03
CA GLY A 158 0.06 -2.42 -24.66
C GLY A 158 0.78 -2.59 -23.32
N PRO A 159 2.05 -2.18 -23.20
CA PRO A 159 2.78 -2.20 -21.93
C PRO A 159 2.15 -1.25 -20.92
N LEU A 160 2.33 -1.56 -19.64
CA LEU A 160 2.15 -0.58 -18.58
C LEU A 160 3.41 0.27 -18.48
N TRP A 161 3.30 1.54 -18.84
CA TRP A 161 4.43 2.45 -18.77
C TRP A 161 4.60 3.02 -17.37
N VAL A 162 5.85 3.06 -16.92
CA VAL A 162 6.24 3.51 -15.59
C VAL A 162 6.90 4.88 -15.65
N GLY A 163 6.32 5.86 -14.93
CA GLY A 163 6.95 7.17 -14.69
C GLY A 163 7.73 7.18 -13.38
N THR A 164 9.06 7.26 -13.45
CA THR A 164 9.93 7.26 -12.26
C THR A 164 10.28 8.68 -11.81
N ALA A 165 9.82 9.10 -10.63
CA ALA A 165 10.27 10.36 -10.04
C ALA A 165 11.75 10.27 -9.65
N GLN A 166 12.51 11.29 -10.07
CA GLN A 166 13.93 11.51 -9.78
C GLN A 166 14.14 12.82 -8.99
N GLY A 167 15.33 13.02 -8.42
CA GLY A 167 15.67 14.20 -7.61
C GLY A 167 16.71 13.96 -6.52
N GLY A 168 17.17 12.72 -6.34
CA GLY A 168 18.18 12.37 -5.33
C GLY A 168 17.70 12.68 -3.92
N PRO A 169 18.55 13.22 -3.02
CA PRO A 169 18.14 13.56 -1.65
C PRO A 169 17.30 14.85 -1.56
N HIS A 170 17.08 15.57 -2.66
CA HIS A 170 16.46 16.91 -2.67
C HIS A 170 14.94 16.79 -2.86
N LEU A 171 14.20 16.76 -1.75
CA LEU A 171 12.75 16.46 -1.75
C LEU A 171 11.90 17.49 -2.53
N ASP A 172 12.34 18.73 -2.62
CA ASP A 172 11.69 19.76 -3.46
C ASP A 172 11.75 19.40 -4.95
N ILE A 173 12.87 18.83 -5.40
CA ILE A 173 13.07 18.35 -6.77
C ILE A 173 12.26 17.07 -7.02
N VAL A 174 12.24 16.14 -6.05
CA VAL A 174 11.41 14.93 -6.12
C VAL A 174 9.93 15.30 -6.26
N SER A 175 9.47 16.26 -5.46
CA SER A 175 8.10 16.78 -5.51
C SER A 175 7.76 17.36 -6.87
N TRP A 176 8.64 18.24 -7.39
CA TRP A 176 8.48 18.82 -8.71
C TRP A 176 8.44 17.76 -9.82
N CYS A 177 9.38 16.81 -9.82
CA CYS A 177 9.46 15.75 -10.82
C CYS A 177 8.21 14.85 -10.79
N ALA A 178 7.76 14.44 -9.59
CA ALA A 178 6.55 13.64 -9.43
C ALA A 178 5.29 14.38 -9.94
N SER A 179 5.22 15.70 -9.72
CA SER A 179 4.12 16.55 -10.19
C SER A 179 4.10 16.69 -11.71
N GLU A 180 5.26 16.80 -12.36
CA GLU A 180 5.33 16.82 -13.82
C GLU A 180 4.95 15.47 -14.43
N LEU A 181 5.42 14.36 -13.84
CA LEU A 181 5.11 13.01 -14.32
C LEU A 181 3.63 12.64 -14.13
N SER A 182 2.99 13.09 -13.05
CA SER A 182 1.59 12.77 -12.77
C SER A 182 0.63 13.32 -13.85
N LYS A 183 1.01 14.43 -14.49
CA LYS A 183 0.25 15.07 -15.58
C LYS A 183 0.28 14.29 -16.90
N LEU A 184 1.23 13.36 -17.07
CA LEU A 184 1.47 12.67 -18.35
C LEU A 184 0.64 11.39 -18.54
N GLY A 185 -0.03 10.91 -17.48
CA GLY A 185 -0.97 9.78 -17.55
C GLY A 185 -0.32 8.39 -17.63
N PHE A 186 0.82 8.18 -16.98
CA PHE A 186 1.42 6.85 -16.82
C PHE A 186 0.48 5.89 -16.08
N GLN A 187 0.52 4.60 -16.44
CA GLN A 187 -0.30 3.58 -15.79
C GLN A 187 0.30 3.11 -14.46
N MET A 188 1.61 3.25 -14.30
CA MET A 188 2.36 2.95 -13.09
C MET A 188 3.31 4.10 -12.78
N TYR A 189 3.60 4.30 -11.51
CA TYR A 189 4.61 5.28 -11.08
C TYR A 189 5.68 4.59 -10.28
N ALA A 190 6.86 5.18 -10.23
CA ALA A 190 7.96 4.68 -9.43
C ALA A 190 8.71 5.80 -8.75
N CYS A 191 9.46 5.42 -7.73
CA CYS A 191 10.44 6.29 -7.10
C CYS A 191 11.79 5.59 -7.17
N GLY A 192 12.83 6.34 -7.56
CA GLY A 192 14.20 5.86 -7.43
C GLY A 192 14.52 5.50 -5.98
N THR A 193 15.46 4.59 -5.77
CA THR A 193 16.06 4.40 -4.45
C THR A 193 17.38 5.12 -4.33
N LEU A 194 17.65 5.61 -3.12
CA LEU A 194 18.98 6.02 -2.71
C LEU A 194 19.81 4.75 -2.44
N LYS A 195 20.15 4.03 -3.52
CA LYS A 195 20.68 2.66 -3.48
C LYS A 195 21.81 2.49 -2.46
N LYS A 196 22.80 3.38 -2.49
CA LYS A 196 23.93 3.41 -1.55
C LYS A 196 23.48 3.45 -0.08
N ALA A 197 22.48 4.28 0.24
CA ALA A 197 21.91 4.37 1.58
C ALA A 197 21.21 3.05 1.97
N THR A 198 20.41 2.46 1.08
CA THR A 198 19.75 1.18 1.36
C THR A 198 20.72 0.00 1.51
N GLU A 199 21.85 0.01 0.79
CA GLU A 199 22.95 -0.97 0.95
C GLU A 199 23.66 -0.83 2.31
N GLN A 200 23.63 0.39 2.89
CA GLN A 200 24.16 0.71 4.21
C GLN A 200 23.10 0.63 5.33
N TYR A 201 21.91 0.11 5.03
CA TYR A 201 20.77 0.02 5.97
C TYR A 201 20.26 1.39 6.49
N GLU A 202 20.53 2.45 5.74
CA GLU A 202 20.02 3.80 6.00
C GLU A 202 18.70 4.02 5.25
N TYR A 203 17.58 3.73 5.91
CA TYR A 203 16.28 3.77 5.27
C TYR A 203 15.57 5.12 5.36
N LYS A 204 15.93 6.01 6.30
CA LYS A 204 15.23 7.30 6.50
C LYS A 204 15.18 8.15 5.23
N PRO A 205 16.27 8.35 4.47
CA PRO A 205 16.22 9.12 3.24
C PRO A 205 15.27 8.51 2.19
N THR A 206 15.21 7.18 2.12
CA THR A 206 14.30 6.48 1.20
C THR A 206 12.84 6.61 1.65
N ILE A 207 12.56 6.64 2.97
CA ILE A 207 11.22 6.92 3.51
C ILE A 207 10.75 8.31 3.08
N ASP A 208 11.59 9.32 3.26
CA ASP A 208 11.26 10.71 2.88
C ASP A 208 10.98 10.85 1.39
N TYR A 209 11.81 10.21 0.57
CA TYR A 209 11.63 10.15 -0.87
C TYR A 209 10.29 9.51 -1.25
N VAL A 210 10.02 8.32 -0.71
CA VAL A 210 8.80 7.56 -0.98
C VAL A 210 7.57 8.37 -0.57
N ILE A 211 7.54 8.93 0.63
CA ILE A 211 6.42 9.74 1.12
C ILE A 211 6.19 10.96 0.22
N THR A 212 7.26 11.65 -0.18
CA THR A 212 7.19 12.82 -1.06
C THR A 212 6.56 12.48 -2.41
N ALA A 213 7.08 11.44 -3.08
CA ALA A 213 6.54 11.00 -4.36
C ALA A 213 5.11 10.46 -4.23
N ARG A 214 4.84 9.65 -3.20
CA ARG A 214 3.54 9.01 -2.97
C ARG A 214 2.43 10.02 -2.69
N SER A 215 2.76 11.14 -2.05
CA SER A 215 1.80 12.23 -1.77
C SER A 215 1.32 12.96 -3.03
N ILE A 216 2.01 12.77 -4.16
CA ILE A 216 1.72 13.45 -5.43
C ILE A 216 1.16 12.47 -6.45
N PHE A 217 1.65 11.24 -6.47
CA PHE A 217 1.20 10.25 -7.43
C PHE A 217 -0.25 9.79 -7.18
N PRO A 218 -1.05 9.59 -8.25
CA PRO A 218 -2.42 9.11 -8.15
C PRO A 218 -2.56 7.81 -7.33
N TRP A 219 -3.47 7.79 -6.37
CA TRP A 219 -3.77 6.59 -5.57
C TRP A 219 -4.52 5.48 -6.31
N CYS A 220 -4.98 5.74 -7.53
CA CYS A 220 -5.50 4.72 -8.42
C CYS A 220 -4.40 3.95 -9.17
N SER A 221 -3.16 4.43 -9.14
CA SER A 221 -2.02 3.82 -9.81
C SER A 221 -1.11 3.10 -8.81
N PRO A 222 -0.50 1.95 -9.20
CA PRO A 222 0.47 1.27 -8.38
C PRO A 222 1.81 2.03 -8.37
N MET A 223 2.53 1.91 -7.27
CA MET A 223 3.86 2.48 -7.08
C MET A 223 4.92 1.38 -7.01
N HIS A 224 5.99 1.55 -7.78
CA HIS A 224 7.16 0.68 -7.77
C HIS A 224 8.32 1.32 -6.98
N LEU A 225 9.01 0.51 -6.18
CA LEU A 225 10.23 0.91 -5.47
C LEU A 225 11.43 0.14 -6.01
N TRP A 226 12.31 0.87 -6.70
CA TRP A 226 13.44 0.30 -7.44
C TRP A 226 14.52 -0.31 -6.52
N GLY A 227 14.92 -1.56 -6.72
CA GLY A 227 16.14 -2.14 -6.16
C GLY A 227 16.13 -2.45 -4.66
N LEU A 228 14.98 -2.55 -4.00
CA LEU A 228 14.90 -2.94 -2.60
C LEU A 228 15.18 -4.43 -2.42
N GLY A 229 16.39 -4.77 -1.95
CA GLY A 229 16.86 -6.15 -1.93
C GLY A 229 16.79 -6.91 -0.60
N HIS A 230 16.45 -6.27 0.52
CA HIS A 230 16.44 -6.89 1.85
C HIS A 230 15.02 -7.33 2.25
N PRO A 231 14.75 -8.63 2.52
CA PRO A 231 13.42 -9.13 2.85
C PRO A 231 12.72 -8.36 3.99
N GLY A 232 13.42 -8.09 5.09
CA GLY A 232 12.86 -7.40 6.25
C GLY A 232 12.42 -5.95 6.00
N ALA A 233 12.87 -5.31 4.92
CA ALA A 233 12.46 -3.96 4.57
C ALA A 233 11.11 -3.92 3.83
N PHE A 234 10.68 -5.06 3.27
CA PHE A 234 9.48 -5.13 2.43
C PHE A 234 8.20 -4.70 3.15
N ALA A 235 7.98 -5.17 4.38
CA ALA A 235 6.80 -4.81 5.14
C ALA A 235 6.73 -3.30 5.40
N LEU A 236 7.87 -2.68 5.70
CA LEU A 236 7.96 -1.25 5.99
C LEU A 236 7.57 -0.42 4.76
N PHE A 237 8.17 -0.70 3.59
CA PHE A 237 7.88 0.07 2.39
C PHE A 237 6.51 -0.28 1.78
N ALA A 238 6.01 -1.50 1.97
CA ALA A 238 4.62 -1.81 1.67
C ALA A 238 3.67 -0.98 2.54
N ALA A 239 3.97 -0.77 3.83
CA ALA A 239 3.17 0.09 4.72
C ALA A 239 3.17 1.57 4.30
N LEU A 240 4.09 2.00 3.44
CA LEU A 240 4.14 3.33 2.80
C LEU A 240 3.42 3.38 1.44
N GLY A 241 2.77 2.29 1.03
CA GLY A 241 2.00 2.25 -0.22
C GLY A 241 2.82 1.90 -1.47
N CYS A 242 4.01 1.31 -1.32
CA CYS A 242 4.70 0.65 -2.43
C CYS A 242 4.01 -0.70 -2.75
N ASP A 243 3.64 -0.91 -4.02
CA ASP A 243 2.93 -2.11 -4.47
C ASP A 243 3.84 -3.11 -5.17
N THR A 244 4.97 -2.66 -5.71
CA THR A 244 5.90 -3.55 -6.40
C THR A 244 7.34 -3.19 -6.07
N PHE A 245 8.20 -4.21 -6.07
CA PHE A 245 9.62 -4.13 -5.76
C PHE A 245 10.37 -4.97 -6.79
N ASP A 246 11.63 -4.68 -7.06
CA ASP A 246 12.52 -5.56 -7.80
C ASP A 246 13.81 -5.86 -7.00
N SER A 247 14.42 -7.01 -7.29
CA SER A 247 15.74 -7.29 -6.73
C SER A 247 16.55 -8.32 -7.49
N ALA A 248 17.84 -8.03 -7.67
CA ALA A 248 18.89 -8.97 -8.05
C ALA A 248 19.62 -9.59 -6.85
N SER A 249 19.31 -9.17 -5.61
CA SER A 249 20.06 -9.53 -4.40
C SER A 249 20.08 -11.03 -4.16
N TYR A 250 19.00 -11.77 -4.49
CA TYR A 250 18.95 -13.22 -4.31
C TYR A 250 20.11 -13.94 -5.02
N ALA A 251 20.42 -13.51 -6.25
CA ALA A 251 21.49 -14.06 -7.08
C ALA A 251 22.86 -13.45 -6.72
N ILE A 252 22.94 -12.14 -6.46
CA ILE A 252 24.19 -11.48 -6.07
C ILE A 252 24.72 -12.05 -4.75
N TYR A 253 23.84 -12.31 -3.78
CA TYR A 253 24.22 -12.83 -2.47
C TYR A 253 24.63 -14.29 -2.57
N ALA A 254 23.93 -15.09 -3.38
CA ALA A 254 24.29 -16.48 -3.63
C ALA A 254 25.71 -16.63 -4.21
N ARG A 255 26.13 -15.76 -5.14
CA ARG A 255 27.51 -15.73 -5.69
C ARG A 255 28.59 -15.48 -4.63
N GLY A 256 28.24 -14.78 -3.56
CA GLY A 256 29.11 -14.52 -2.42
C GLY A 256 28.91 -15.50 -1.26
N SER A 257 28.32 -16.67 -1.50
CA SER A 257 27.97 -17.66 -0.47
C SER A 257 27.16 -17.07 0.70
N ARG A 258 26.26 -16.12 0.41
CA ARG A 258 25.38 -15.49 1.40
C ARG A 258 23.98 -16.09 1.40
N TYR A 259 23.49 -16.37 2.60
CA TYR A 259 22.22 -17.01 2.92
C TYR A 259 21.26 -15.98 3.53
N MET A 260 20.09 -15.79 2.93
CA MET A 260 19.09 -14.83 3.41
C MET A 260 18.17 -15.43 4.46
N LEU A 261 17.84 -14.61 5.46
CA LEU A 261 16.70 -14.74 6.36
C LEU A 261 15.82 -13.51 6.22
N PRO A 262 14.56 -13.55 6.71
CA PRO A 262 13.72 -12.36 6.72
C PRO A 262 14.38 -11.18 7.45
N GLU A 263 15.07 -11.46 8.56
CA GLU A 263 15.63 -10.44 9.46
C GLU A 263 17.06 -10.02 9.11
N ARG A 264 17.84 -10.86 8.40
CA ARG A 264 19.27 -10.65 8.16
C ARG A 264 19.84 -11.52 7.05
N VAL A 265 21.10 -11.27 6.71
CA VAL A 265 21.86 -12.05 5.74
C VAL A 265 23.09 -12.60 6.42
N LEU A 266 23.33 -13.90 6.27
CA LEU A 266 24.43 -14.63 6.90
C LEU A 266 25.40 -15.14 5.82
N ARG A 267 26.63 -15.46 6.20
CA ARG A 267 27.54 -16.22 5.35
C ARG A 267 27.29 -17.71 5.58
N LEU A 268 27.30 -18.49 4.51
CA LEU A 268 27.07 -19.93 4.59
C LEU A 268 28.13 -20.62 5.46
N GLU A 269 29.38 -20.15 5.43
CA GLU A 269 30.48 -20.68 6.26
C GLU A 269 30.25 -20.51 7.78
N ASP A 270 29.42 -19.54 8.17
CA ASP A 270 29.10 -19.26 9.58
C ASP A 270 27.87 -20.09 10.06
N LEU A 271 27.25 -20.91 9.21
CA LEU A 271 26.05 -21.67 9.53
C LEU A 271 26.37 -23.10 9.95
N THR A 272 25.84 -23.50 11.10
CA THR A 272 25.81 -24.92 11.53
C THR A 272 24.54 -25.62 11.04
N GLU A 273 23.41 -24.90 11.02
CA GLU A 273 22.11 -25.40 10.57
C GLU A 273 21.51 -24.45 9.53
N LEU A 274 20.61 -24.95 8.69
CA LEU A 274 19.82 -24.13 7.76
C LEU A 274 18.44 -23.85 8.38
N PRO A 275 18.19 -22.66 8.97
CA PRO A 275 16.93 -22.36 9.65
C PRO A 275 15.81 -21.99 8.66
N CYS A 276 15.50 -22.90 7.74
CA CYS A 276 14.44 -22.76 6.74
C CYS A 276 13.93 -24.14 6.32
N SER A 277 12.70 -24.20 5.81
CA SER A 277 12.08 -25.44 5.32
C SER A 277 11.79 -25.39 3.82
N CYS A 278 12.52 -24.56 3.07
CA CYS A 278 12.39 -24.52 1.61
C CYS A 278 12.92 -25.81 0.98
N SER A 279 12.67 -26.00 -0.31
CA SER A 279 13.06 -27.20 -1.07
C SER A 279 14.57 -27.49 -1.09
N VAL A 280 15.39 -26.50 -0.76
CA VAL A 280 16.84 -26.65 -0.56
C VAL A 280 17.12 -27.06 0.89
N CYS A 281 16.68 -26.25 1.85
CA CYS A 281 17.01 -26.45 3.27
C CYS A 281 16.38 -27.71 3.88
N SER A 282 15.34 -28.27 3.26
CA SER A 282 14.79 -29.57 3.68
C SER A 282 15.56 -30.78 3.16
N LYS A 283 16.53 -30.59 2.24
CA LYS A 283 17.30 -31.65 1.60
C LYS A 283 18.80 -31.59 1.88
N TYR A 284 19.31 -30.43 2.28
CA TYR A 284 20.72 -30.20 2.55
C TYR A 284 20.90 -29.71 3.98
N THR A 285 22.00 -30.13 4.60
CA THR A 285 22.57 -29.47 5.77
C THR A 285 23.42 -28.27 5.36
N ALA A 286 23.82 -27.42 6.32
CA ALA A 286 24.69 -26.28 6.05
C ALA A 286 26.06 -26.73 5.53
N ARG A 287 26.60 -27.82 6.10
CA ARG A 287 27.87 -28.42 5.70
C ARG A 287 27.83 -28.98 4.28
N GLU A 288 26.84 -29.82 3.96
CA GLU A 288 26.69 -30.39 2.61
C GLU A 288 26.59 -29.27 1.57
N LEU A 289 25.74 -28.26 1.83
CA LEU A 289 25.61 -27.12 0.92
C LEU A 289 26.93 -26.32 0.78
N ALA A 290 27.75 -26.24 1.83
CA ALA A 290 29.05 -25.55 1.78
C ALA A 290 30.09 -26.35 0.98
N GLU A 291 30.06 -27.68 1.06
CA GLU A 291 30.97 -28.60 0.36
C GLU A 291 30.60 -28.79 -1.13
N GLU A 292 29.39 -28.41 -1.55
CA GLU A 292 28.97 -28.43 -2.96
C GLU A 292 29.87 -27.60 -3.90
N GLU A 293 29.96 -28.06 -5.14
CA GLU A 293 30.64 -27.35 -6.22
C GLU A 293 30.07 -25.95 -6.41
N LYS A 294 30.96 -24.96 -6.64
CA LYS A 294 30.58 -23.53 -6.63
C LYS A 294 29.34 -23.21 -7.48
N PRO A 295 29.20 -23.69 -8.74
CA PRO A 295 28.01 -23.41 -9.55
C PRO A 295 26.72 -24.01 -8.96
N VAL A 296 26.81 -25.20 -8.36
CA VAL A 296 25.67 -25.90 -7.72
C VAL A 296 25.27 -25.16 -6.46
N ARG A 297 26.25 -24.84 -5.60
CA ARG A 297 26.05 -24.06 -4.38
C ARG A 297 25.43 -22.69 -4.64
N GLU A 298 25.94 -21.96 -5.64
CA GLU A 298 25.37 -20.66 -6.05
C GLU A 298 23.90 -20.81 -6.49
N LYS A 299 23.58 -21.84 -7.28
CA LYS A 299 22.22 -22.10 -7.73
C LYS A 299 21.28 -22.44 -6.58
N LEU A 300 21.69 -23.32 -5.66
CA LEU A 300 20.91 -23.72 -4.49
C LEU A 300 20.68 -22.53 -3.54
N LEU A 301 21.70 -21.74 -3.25
CA LEU A 301 21.56 -20.52 -2.45
C LEU A 301 20.64 -19.50 -3.12
N ALA A 302 20.70 -19.34 -4.45
CA ALA A 302 19.79 -18.45 -5.16
C ALA A 302 18.33 -18.92 -5.08
N LYS A 303 18.06 -20.24 -5.17
CA LYS A 303 16.72 -20.81 -4.97
C LYS A 303 16.21 -20.54 -3.55
N HIS A 304 17.05 -20.76 -2.53
CA HIS A 304 16.72 -20.46 -1.14
C HIS A 304 16.43 -18.97 -0.93
N ASN A 305 17.35 -18.09 -1.35
CA ASN A 305 17.23 -16.65 -1.16
C ASN A 305 15.94 -16.12 -1.80
N LEU A 306 15.66 -16.54 -3.05
CA LEU A 306 14.44 -16.14 -3.74
C LEU A 306 13.18 -16.70 -3.05
N HIS A 307 13.21 -17.94 -2.57
CA HIS A 307 12.12 -18.51 -1.78
C HIS A 307 11.81 -17.64 -0.54
N VAL A 308 12.83 -17.23 0.21
CA VAL A 308 12.67 -16.37 1.40
C VAL A 308 12.02 -15.04 1.02
N MET A 309 12.50 -14.40 -0.04
CA MET A 309 11.96 -13.12 -0.52
C MET A 309 10.48 -13.24 -0.95
N LEU A 310 10.14 -14.27 -1.74
CA LEU A 310 8.77 -14.51 -2.18
C LEU A 310 7.84 -14.92 -1.03
N ALA A 311 8.35 -15.67 -0.05
CA ALA A 311 7.62 -16.00 1.17
C ALA A 311 7.32 -14.74 2.00
N GLU A 312 8.27 -13.81 2.07
CA GLU A 312 8.07 -12.55 2.77
C GLU A 312 7.00 -11.68 2.10
N MET A 313 7.00 -11.60 0.77
CA MET A 313 5.90 -10.96 0.02
C MET A 313 4.53 -11.58 0.33
N ARG A 314 4.44 -12.91 0.49
CA ARG A 314 3.19 -13.58 0.90
C ARG A 314 2.78 -13.17 2.31
N ARG A 315 3.71 -13.07 3.26
CA ARG A 315 3.44 -12.61 4.64
C ARG A 315 2.94 -11.17 4.66
N VAL A 316 3.55 -10.28 3.87
CA VAL A 316 3.09 -8.89 3.72
C VAL A 316 1.65 -8.84 3.20
N ARG A 317 1.32 -9.60 2.14
CA ARG A 317 -0.06 -9.66 1.62
C ARG A 317 -1.05 -10.20 2.64
N GLU A 318 -0.67 -11.20 3.43
CA GLU A 318 -1.54 -11.74 4.48
C GLU A 318 -1.73 -10.73 5.62
N ALA A 319 -0.69 -10.02 6.03
CA ALA A 319 -0.78 -8.98 7.04
C ALA A 319 -1.69 -7.81 6.61
N ILE A 320 -1.61 -7.39 5.35
CA ILE A 320 -2.55 -6.39 4.79
C ILE A 320 -3.98 -6.93 4.79
N ARG A 321 -4.18 -8.20 4.39
CA ARG A 321 -5.52 -8.82 4.35
C ARG A 321 -6.14 -8.93 5.75
N GLY A 322 -5.34 -9.26 6.75
CA GLY A 322 -5.77 -9.43 8.14
C GLY A 322 -5.86 -8.12 8.93
N GLY A 323 -5.20 -7.05 8.48
CA GLY A 323 -5.14 -5.77 9.20
C GLY A 323 -4.14 -5.78 10.35
N TYR A 324 -3.00 -6.44 10.18
CA TYR A 324 -1.90 -6.51 11.16
C TYR A 324 -0.51 -6.23 10.56
N LEU A 325 -0.45 -5.41 9.50
CA LEU A 325 0.80 -5.03 8.82
C LEU A 325 1.77 -4.34 9.78
N TRP A 326 1.30 -3.47 10.67
CA TRP A 326 2.17 -2.81 11.65
C TRP A 326 2.88 -3.78 12.57
N GLU A 327 2.21 -4.86 13.00
CA GLU A 327 2.82 -5.91 13.80
C GLU A 327 3.95 -6.60 13.03
N LEU A 328 3.75 -6.88 11.73
CA LEU A 328 4.79 -7.45 10.89
C LEU A 328 5.97 -6.47 10.71
N VAL A 329 5.69 -5.18 10.50
CA VAL A 329 6.73 -4.14 10.42
C VAL A 329 7.54 -4.07 11.71
N ILE A 330 6.88 -4.05 12.87
CA ILE A 330 7.52 -4.01 14.19
C ILE A 330 8.39 -5.25 14.39
N GLN A 331 7.90 -6.44 14.04
CA GLN A 331 8.67 -7.68 14.12
C GLN A 331 9.93 -7.64 13.24
N ARG A 332 9.82 -7.22 11.97
CA ARG A 332 10.96 -7.14 11.05
C ARG A 332 11.96 -6.06 11.44
N ALA A 333 11.49 -4.95 12.02
CA ALA A 333 12.36 -3.88 12.50
C ALA A 333 13.36 -4.35 13.56
N ARG A 334 13.08 -5.44 14.29
CA ARG A 334 14.01 -6.02 15.28
C ARG A 334 15.18 -6.77 14.65
N GLY A 335 15.14 -7.05 13.35
CA GLY A 335 16.22 -7.75 12.66
C GLY A 335 17.52 -6.95 12.57
N HIS A 336 17.42 -5.61 12.49
CA HIS A 336 18.55 -4.70 12.26
C HIS A 336 18.32 -3.30 12.84
N SER A 337 19.35 -2.67 13.41
CA SER A 337 19.27 -1.34 14.02
C SER A 337 18.79 -0.26 13.04
N GLY A 338 19.26 -0.29 11.79
CA GLY A 338 18.81 0.62 10.73
C GLY A 338 17.31 0.53 10.43
N LEU A 339 16.73 -0.68 10.39
CA LEU A 339 15.27 -0.86 10.23
C LEU A 339 14.51 -0.41 11.47
N TYR A 340 15.07 -0.63 12.66
CA TYR A 340 14.49 -0.13 13.90
C TYR A 340 14.45 1.40 13.96
N GLN A 341 15.54 2.06 13.59
CA GLN A 341 15.60 3.53 13.49
C GLN A 341 14.64 4.07 12.44
N ALA A 342 14.44 3.33 11.34
CA ALA A 342 13.48 3.66 10.30
C ALA A 342 12.04 3.60 10.82
N LEU A 343 11.70 2.55 11.58
CA LEU A 343 10.39 2.41 12.25
C LEU A 343 10.12 3.57 13.22
N ARG A 344 11.08 3.89 14.10
CA ARG A 344 10.93 5.00 15.06
C ARG A 344 10.73 6.32 14.34
N TYR A 345 11.58 6.62 13.35
CA TYR A 345 11.45 7.81 12.53
C TYR A 345 10.08 7.91 11.86
N LEU A 346 9.58 6.80 11.32
CA LEU A 346 8.28 6.75 10.67
C LEU A 346 7.15 7.09 11.66
N LEU A 347 7.07 6.38 12.79
CA LEU A 347 5.97 6.55 13.75
C LEU A 347 6.02 7.86 14.53
N GLU A 348 7.22 8.42 14.76
CA GLU A 348 7.41 9.66 15.51
C GLU A 348 7.31 10.89 14.60
N SER A 349 8.06 10.90 13.50
CA SER A 349 8.28 12.09 12.68
C SER A 349 7.34 12.18 11.48
N LYS A 350 6.69 11.08 11.06
CA LYS A 350 5.80 11.04 9.90
C LYS A 350 4.35 10.69 10.24
N TYR A 351 3.98 10.86 11.51
CA TYR A 351 2.65 10.54 12.02
C TYR A 351 1.51 11.16 11.18
N SER A 352 1.57 12.46 10.88
CA SER A 352 0.49 13.14 10.13
C SER A 352 0.20 12.45 8.80
N TRP A 353 1.26 12.14 8.05
CA TRP A 353 1.13 11.46 6.77
C TRP A 353 0.61 10.03 6.95
N LEU A 354 1.12 9.28 7.92
CA LEU A 354 0.64 7.91 8.17
C LEU A 354 -0.84 7.87 8.56
N GLU A 355 -1.25 8.77 9.45
CA GLU A 355 -2.61 8.84 10.00
C GLU A 355 -3.64 9.09 8.89
N GLU A 356 -3.34 9.97 7.93
CA GLU A 356 -4.21 10.24 6.78
C GLU A 356 -4.57 8.99 5.97
N HIS A 357 -3.64 8.04 5.90
CA HIS A 357 -3.78 6.81 5.10
C HIS A 357 -4.14 5.59 5.95
N GLU A 358 -4.16 5.73 7.28
CA GLU A 358 -4.47 4.65 8.21
C GLU A 358 -5.97 4.37 8.26
N PRO A 359 -6.43 3.14 8.00
CA PRO A 359 -7.84 2.79 8.14
C PRO A 359 -8.41 3.14 9.50
N PHE A 360 -9.59 3.73 9.54
CA PHE A 360 -10.30 4.11 10.76
C PHE A 360 -10.65 2.89 11.62
N SER A 361 -10.84 1.73 10.98
CA SER A 361 -11.11 0.46 11.63
C SER A 361 -10.42 -0.70 10.93
N LYS A 362 -10.11 -1.76 11.68
CA LYS A 362 -9.48 -3.00 11.21
C LYS A 362 -10.20 -4.23 11.76
N ARG A 363 -9.93 -5.38 11.14
CA ARG A 363 -10.46 -6.68 11.59
C ARG A 363 -9.61 -7.32 12.69
N SER A 364 -8.30 -7.09 12.66
CA SER A 364 -7.40 -7.52 13.73
C SER A 364 -7.45 -6.50 14.86
N GLY A 365 -7.41 -7.00 16.09
CA GLY A 365 -7.09 -6.16 17.25
C GLY A 365 -5.64 -5.67 17.21
N VAL A 366 -5.38 -4.66 18.02
CA VAL A 366 -4.06 -4.06 18.24
C VAL A 366 -3.32 -4.91 19.27
N ARG A 367 -2.24 -5.58 18.84
CA ARG A 367 -1.38 -6.30 19.78
C ARG A 367 -0.32 -5.37 20.36
N LEU A 368 -0.28 -5.27 21.67
CA LEU A 368 0.64 -4.41 22.41
C LEU A 368 1.96 -5.14 22.66
N ILE A 369 2.64 -5.52 21.57
CA ILE A 369 3.86 -6.33 21.58
C ILE A 369 5.13 -5.53 21.91
N SER A 370 5.06 -4.19 21.87
CA SER A 370 6.17 -3.28 22.19
C SER A 370 5.70 -1.83 22.33
N GLU A 371 6.57 -0.93 22.78
CA GLU A 371 6.26 0.51 22.95
C GLU A 371 5.81 1.19 21.64
N GLU A 372 6.36 0.78 20.51
CA GLU A 372 6.02 1.30 19.17
C GLU A 372 4.58 0.97 18.78
N ALA A 373 3.96 -0.06 19.38
CA ALA A 373 2.55 -0.35 19.15
C ALA A 373 1.66 0.82 19.61
N TYR A 374 2.04 1.53 20.68
CA TYR A 374 1.33 2.73 21.14
C TYR A 374 1.54 3.94 20.22
N LEU A 375 2.60 3.93 19.40
CA LEU A 375 2.89 4.97 18.44
C LEU A 375 2.22 4.74 17.08
N ARG A 376 1.51 3.61 16.89
CA ARG A 376 0.79 3.32 15.66
C ARG A 376 -0.25 4.40 15.36
N PRO A 377 -0.52 4.69 14.07
CA PRO A 377 -1.40 5.79 13.73
C PRO A 377 -2.85 5.58 14.19
N ASP A 378 -3.34 4.33 14.15
CA ASP A 378 -4.70 3.98 14.62
C ASP A 378 -4.86 4.17 16.13
N VAL A 379 -3.84 3.80 16.91
CA VAL A 379 -3.79 3.97 18.37
C VAL A 379 -3.69 5.44 18.77
N ARG A 380 -2.74 6.17 18.18
CA ARG A 380 -2.54 7.60 18.46
C ARG A 380 -3.76 8.43 18.09
N ARG A 381 -4.37 8.18 16.93
CA ARG A 381 -5.64 8.83 16.53
C ARG A 381 -6.73 8.59 17.56
N ALA A 382 -6.89 7.36 18.04
CA ALA A 382 -7.92 7.06 19.04
C ALA A 382 -7.70 7.86 20.33
N ALA A 383 -6.46 7.94 20.82
CA ALA A 383 -6.10 8.73 21.98
C ALA A 383 -6.37 10.24 21.76
N GLU A 384 -6.04 10.76 20.57
CA GLU A 384 -6.28 12.17 20.19
C GLU A 384 -7.79 12.48 20.08
N ILE A 385 -8.59 11.58 19.53
CA ILE A 385 -10.06 11.71 19.48
C ILE A 385 -10.64 11.72 20.89
N ILE A 386 -10.22 10.78 21.75
CA ILE A 386 -10.71 10.69 23.13
C ILE A 386 -10.38 11.95 23.92
N LYS A 387 -9.18 12.51 23.72
CA LYS A 387 -8.74 13.74 24.41
C LYS A 387 -9.44 15.00 23.88
N SER A 388 -9.81 15.03 22.60
CA SER A 388 -10.34 16.22 21.94
C SER A 388 -11.86 16.37 21.99
N ARG A 389 -12.59 15.34 22.45
CA ARG A 389 -14.06 15.34 22.49
C ARG A 389 -14.57 15.17 23.92
N SER A 390 -15.78 15.67 24.18
CA SER A 390 -16.47 15.50 25.44
C SER A 390 -17.31 14.23 25.46
N PHE A 391 -17.08 13.36 26.44
CA PHE A 391 -17.83 12.12 26.65
C PHE A 391 -18.52 12.18 28.02
N LYS A 392 -19.83 11.93 28.05
CA LYS A 392 -20.62 11.97 29.29
C LYS A 392 -20.83 10.56 29.82
N GLY A 393 -20.46 10.33 31.08
CA GLY A 393 -20.74 9.07 31.76
C GLY A 393 -19.49 8.51 32.44
N SER A 394 -19.45 7.20 32.54
CA SER A 394 -18.37 6.50 33.24
C SER A 394 -17.09 6.36 32.41
N LEU A 395 -15.98 6.16 33.13
CA LEU A 395 -14.67 5.84 32.56
C LEU A 395 -14.32 4.39 32.86
N ALA A 396 -13.58 3.76 31.95
CA ALA A 396 -13.01 2.43 32.10
C ALA A 396 -11.48 2.47 31.99
N GLU A 397 -10.81 1.52 32.64
CA GLU A 397 -9.38 1.31 32.44
C GLU A 397 -9.11 0.68 31.07
N SER A 398 -8.03 1.12 30.43
CA SER A 398 -7.57 0.66 29.12
C SER A 398 -6.05 0.78 29.07
N PRO A 399 -5.36 0.08 28.16
CA PRO A 399 -3.94 0.33 27.89
C PRO A 399 -3.62 1.79 27.50
N LEU A 400 -4.61 2.58 27.08
CA LEU A 400 -4.47 4.03 26.84
C LEU A 400 -4.69 4.90 28.09
N GLY A 401 -4.84 4.29 29.27
CA GLY A 401 -5.27 4.94 30.51
C GLY A 401 -6.80 4.93 30.66
N LYS A 402 -7.35 5.90 31.39
CA LYS A 402 -8.79 6.03 31.60
C LYS A 402 -9.48 6.56 30.34
N VAL A 403 -10.36 5.75 29.76
CA VAL A 403 -11.11 6.06 28.54
C VAL A 403 -12.62 6.03 28.80
N PRO A 404 -13.46 6.68 27.97
CA PRO A 404 -14.91 6.58 28.10
C PRO A 404 -15.38 5.11 28.06
N ALA A 405 -16.12 4.65 29.08
CA ALA A 405 -16.43 3.21 29.25
C ALA A 405 -17.19 2.62 28.05
N GLY A 406 -18.08 3.41 27.45
CA GLY A 406 -18.74 3.14 26.17
C GLY A 406 -17.85 2.67 25.01
N LEU A 407 -16.54 2.99 25.03
CA LEU A 407 -15.59 2.60 23.99
C LEU A 407 -14.91 1.25 24.24
N ALA A 408 -15.23 0.55 25.33
CA ALA A 408 -14.61 -0.73 25.68
C ALA A 408 -14.85 -1.86 24.67
N TYR A 409 -15.75 -1.66 23.71
CA TYR A 409 -15.97 -2.57 22.59
C TYR A 409 -15.62 -1.96 21.24
N THR A 410 -15.14 -0.72 21.18
CA THR A 410 -14.97 0.05 19.95
C THR A 410 -13.48 0.03 19.56
N PHE A 411 -13.18 -0.39 18.33
CA PHE A 411 -11.81 -0.38 17.82
C PHE A 411 -11.23 1.06 17.79
N PRO A 412 -9.95 1.24 18.18
CA PRO A 412 -9.01 0.21 18.64
C PRO A 412 -9.11 -0.11 20.13
N VAL A 413 -9.71 0.76 20.94
CA VAL A 413 -9.74 0.69 22.42
C VAL A 413 -10.18 -0.68 22.93
N GLY A 414 -11.36 -1.14 22.50
CA GLY A 414 -11.91 -2.45 22.90
C GLY A 414 -11.28 -3.66 22.23
N HIS A 415 -10.25 -3.45 21.41
CA HIS A 415 -9.55 -4.47 20.64
C HIS A 415 -8.04 -4.43 20.88
N MET A 416 -7.62 -3.83 22.00
CA MET A 416 -6.26 -3.94 22.52
C MET A 416 -6.18 -5.14 23.47
N ASP A 417 -4.97 -5.62 23.72
CA ASP A 417 -4.73 -6.65 24.75
C ASP A 417 -5.20 -6.12 26.12
N SER A 418 -6.25 -6.71 26.68
CA SER A 418 -6.83 -6.37 28.00
C SER A 418 -7.31 -7.62 28.72
N ASP A 419 -7.19 -7.66 30.06
CA ASP A 419 -7.50 -8.85 30.85
C ASP A 419 -9.00 -9.25 30.78
N GLU A 420 -9.94 -8.30 30.88
CA GLU A 420 -11.37 -8.50 30.60
C GLU A 420 -12.05 -7.20 30.13
N PRO A 421 -12.96 -7.22 29.14
CA PRO A 421 -13.71 -6.04 28.77
C PRO A 421 -14.78 -5.73 29.84
N PRO A 422 -14.87 -4.47 30.33
CA PRO A 422 -15.85 -4.10 31.35
C PRO A 422 -17.29 -4.30 30.85
N GLN A 423 -18.22 -4.53 31.76
CA GLN A 423 -19.64 -4.44 31.46
C GLN A 423 -20.00 -2.97 31.24
N VAL A 424 -20.50 -2.64 30.06
CA VAL A 424 -20.81 -1.27 29.65
C VAL A 424 -22.32 -1.05 29.63
N ASP A 425 -22.76 0.10 30.14
CA ASP A 425 -24.14 0.55 29.95
C ASP A 425 -24.43 0.72 28.44
N PRO A 426 -25.44 0.05 27.87
CA PRO A 426 -25.80 0.18 26.46
C PRO A 426 -25.98 1.63 26.01
N TYR A 427 -26.50 2.52 26.87
CA TYR A 427 -26.63 3.94 26.57
C TYR A 427 -25.26 4.59 26.32
N GLU A 428 -24.29 4.35 27.23
CA GLU A 428 -22.94 4.89 27.11
C GLU A 428 -22.20 4.29 25.91
N GLN A 429 -22.42 3.00 25.62
CA GLN A 429 -21.88 2.37 24.41
C GLN A 429 -22.34 3.10 23.14
N VAL A 430 -23.63 3.43 23.04
CA VAL A 430 -24.18 4.20 21.91
C VAL A 430 -23.59 5.61 21.89
N SER A 431 -23.78 6.39 22.97
CA SER A 431 -23.35 7.79 23.05
C SER A 431 -21.86 7.93 22.76
N HIS A 432 -21.00 7.22 23.48
CA HIS A 432 -19.56 7.37 23.30
C HIS A 432 -19.10 6.92 21.92
N THR A 433 -19.68 5.86 21.35
CA THR A 433 -19.32 5.40 20.01
C THR A 433 -19.74 6.42 18.94
N LEU A 434 -20.94 7.00 19.05
CA LEU A 434 -21.38 8.06 18.14
C LEU A 434 -20.43 9.27 18.20
N VAL A 435 -20.12 9.74 19.42
CA VAL A 435 -19.19 10.85 19.63
C VAL A 435 -17.80 10.52 19.09
N PHE A 436 -17.30 9.30 19.29
CA PHE A 436 -15.98 8.86 18.81
C PHE A 436 -15.90 8.72 17.28
N GLN A 437 -16.96 8.26 16.63
CA GLN A 437 -16.94 8.03 15.18
C GLN A 437 -17.26 9.30 14.38
N PHE A 438 -18.29 10.05 14.77
CA PHE A 438 -18.88 11.07 13.91
C PHE A 438 -18.53 12.50 14.31
N GLY A 439 -18.13 12.71 15.57
CA GLY A 439 -17.78 14.05 16.07
C GLY A 439 -18.51 14.42 17.34
N GLU A 440 -18.10 15.54 17.92
CA GLU A 440 -18.82 16.14 19.05
C GLU A 440 -20.25 16.49 18.64
N GLY A 441 -21.21 16.26 19.54
CA GLY A 441 -22.64 16.50 19.30
C GLY A 441 -23.37 15.38 18.54
N ALA A 442 -22.68 14.35 18.06
CA ALA A 442 -23.28 13.20 17.37
C ALA A 442 -24.32 12.43 18.20
N ASP A 443 -24.28 12.57 19.52
CA ASP A 443 -25.18 11.95 20.48
C ASP A 443 -26.21 12.92 21.09
N SER A 444 -26.26 14.18 20.62
CA SER A 444 -27.09 15.26 21.20
C SER A 444 -28.59 14.98 21.19
N PHE A 445 -29.08 14.13 20.29
CA PHE A 445 -30.48 13.73 20.21
C PHE A 445 -30.85 12.58 21.16
N LEU A 446 -29.86 11.93 21.80
CA LEU A 446 -30.12 10.76 22.63
C LEU A 446 -30.86 11.14 23.91
N GLU A 447 -31.97 10.45 24.15
CA GLU A 447 -32.74 10.48 25.38
C GLU A 447 -32.90 9.03 25.84
N ARG A 448 -32.45 8.72 27.05
CA ARG A 448 -32.38 7.34 27.56
C ARG A 448 -33.75 6.63 27.48
N GLU A 449 -34.82 7.33 27.81
CA GLU A 449 -36.20 6.81 27.82
C GLU A 449 -36.71 6.41 26.43
N LYS A 450 -36.16 7.01 25.37
CA LYS A 450 -36.55 6.73 23.98
C LYS A 450 -35.74 5.61 23.34
N LEU A 451 -34.68 5.14 24.00
CA LEU A 451 -33.80 4.12 23.46
C LEU A 451 -34.27 2.71 23.81
N SER A 452 -34.18 1.82 22.84
CA SER A 452 -34.29 0.38 23.06
C SER A 452 -33.26 -0.37 22.22
N TYR A 453 -32.95 -1.59 22.65
CA TYR A 453 -31.78 -2.31 22.18
C TYR A 453 -32.14 -3.74 21.80
N ARG A 454 -31.48 -4.26 20.76
CA ARG A 454 -31.43 -5.70 20.49
C ARG A 454 -30.03 -6.22 20.72
N PHE A 455 -29.92 -7.24 21.57
CA PHE A 455 -28.66 -7.93 21.84
C PHE A 455 -28.57 -9.24 21.04
N SER A 456 -27.34 -9.67 20.79
CA SER A 456 -27.02 -10.98 20.22
C SER A 456 -27.38 -12.07 21.22
N LYS A 457 -28.29 -12.98 20.87
CA LYS A 457 -28.62 -14.14 21.72
C LYS A 457 -27.41 -15.05 22.00
N LYS A 458 -26.43 -15.08 21.07
CA LYS A 458 -25.24 -15.94 21.17
C LYS A 458 -24.14 -15.32 22.03
N THR A 459 -23.94 -14.00 21.92
CA THR A 459 -22.74 -13.35 22.46
C THR A 459 -23.06 -12.27 23.49
N GLY A 460 -24.32 -11.96 23.77
CA GLY A 460 -24.72 -10.86 24.66
C GLY A 460 -24.45 -9.45 24.10
N MET A 461 -23.63 -9.32 23.07
CA MET A 461 -23.23 -8.03 22.47
C MET A 461 -24.41 -7.24 21.90
N LEU A 462 -24.39 -5.91 22.10
CA LEU A 462 -25.32 -4.97 21.48
C LEU A 462 -25.26 -5.10 19.95
N ARG A 463 -26.43 -5.17 19.30
CA ARG A 463 -26.56 -5.31 17.84
C ARG A 463 -27.31 -4.16 17.22
N ASP A 464 -28.59 -4.02 17.52
CA ASP A 464 -29.40 -2.95 16.95
C ASP A 464 -29.78 -1.94 18.02
N VAL A 465 -29.85 -0.68 17.60
CA VAL A 465 -30.28 0.45 18.43
C VAL A 465 -31.51 1.06 17.78
N TYR A 466 -32.52 1.30 18.62
CA TYR A 466 -33.78 1.93 18.23
C TYR A 466 -33.97 3.20 19.06
N TYR A 467 -34.47 4.25 18.43
CA TYR A 467 -34.85 5.51 19.06
C TYR A 467 -36.30 5.80 18.68
N ASP A 468 -37.17 5.94 19.69
CA ASP A 468 -38.63 6.14 19.53
C ASP A 468 -39.27 5.07 18.62
N GLY A 469 -38.92 3.80 18.88
CA GLY A 469 -39.39 2.64 18.13
C GLY A 469 -38.77 2.45 16.73
N LYS A 470 -38.02 3.44 16.20
CA LYS A 470 -37.37 3.35 14.88
C LYS A 470 -35.91 2.92 15.00
N ARG A 471 -35.47 2.01 14.12
CA ARG A 471 -34.07 1.58 14.09
C ARG A 471 -33.16 2.69 13.58
N ILE A 472 -32.25 3.15 14.42
CA ILE A 472 -31.27 4.20 14.08
C ILE A 472 -29.92 3.63 13.61
N GLY A 473 -29.64 2.36 13.87
CA GLY A 473 -28.44 1.72 13.34
C GLY A 473 -28.09 0.43 14.06
N ALA A 474 -26.85 -0.01 13.86
CA ALA A 474 -26.35 -1.26 14.42
C ALA A 474 -24.84 -1.27 14.66
N PHE A 475 -24.40 -2.01 15.67
CA PHE A 475 -23.00 -2.26 15.96
C PHE A 475 -22.44 -3.42 15.14
N ARG A 476 -21.31 -3.16 14.47
CA ARG A 476 -20.51 -4.18 13.79
C ARG A 476 -19.88 -5.14 14.79
N TYR A 477 -19.83 -6.41 14.42
CA TYR A 477 -19.42 -7.46 15.35
C TYR A 477 -17.93 -7.59 15.60
N TYR A 478 -17.10 -7.15 14.65
CA TYR A 478 -15.65 -7.39 14.69
C TYR A 478 -14.83 -6.17 15.11
N ASP A 479 -15.44 -4.99 15.19
CA ASP A 479 -14.76 -3.74 15.57
C ASP A 479 -15.61 -2.83 16.47
N GLY A 480 -16.85 -3.21 16.78
CA GLY A 480 -17.77 -2.44 17.63
C GLY A 480 -18.08 -1.03 17.14
N HIS A 481 -17.88 -0.75 15.86
CA HIS A 481 -18.26 0.52 15.25
C HIS A 481 -19.76 0.54 14.91
N PHE A 482 -20.39 1.71 15.01
CA PHE A 482 -21.79 1.92 14.68
C PHE A 482 -21.97 2.17 13.18
N ILE A 483 -22.92 1.46 12.57
CA ILE A 483 -23.40 1.72 11.21
C ILE A 483 -24.79 2.37 11.34
N PRO A 484 -24.91 3.66 11.01
CA PRO A 484 -26.20 4.35 11.09
C PRO A 484 -27.13 3.87 9.97
N SER A 485 -28.43 3.76 10.28
CA SER A 485 -29.48 3.73 9.27
C SER A 485 -29.63 5.13 8.65
N LEU A 486 -30.47 5.28 7.61
CA LEU A 486 -30.77 6.62 7.08
C LEU A 486 -31.40 7.54 8.14
N GLU A 487 -32.22 6.98 9.03
CA GLU A 487 -32.83 7.76 10.12
C GLU A 487 -31.79 8.17 11.16
N GLY A 488 -30.93 7.22 11.57
CA GLY A 488 -29.85 7.54 12.50
C GLY A 488 -28.86 8.54 11.92
N ALA A 489 -28.53 8.44 10.63
CA ALA A 489 -27.66 9.39 9.95
C ALA A 489 -28.23 10.82 9.99
N ARG A 490 -29.52 11.01 9.69
CA ARG A 490 -30.18 12.32 9.80
C ARG A 490 -30.14 12.86 11.23
N LEU A 491 -30.37 12.01 12.23
CA LEU A 491 -30.32 12.42 13.64
C LEU A 491 -28.90 12.82 14.06
N ILE A 492 -27.89 12.06 13.68
CA ILE A 492 -26.47 12.37 13.93
C ILE A 492 -26.08 13.68 13.25
N MET A 493 -26.43 13.85 11.97
CA MET A 493 -26.06 15.04 11.18
C MET A 493 -26.62 16.35 11.77
N ARG A 494 -27.78 16.32 12.43
CA ARG A 494 -28.35 17.51 13.11
C ARG A 494 -27.48 18.03 14.26
N GLY A 495 -26.69 17.15 14.87
CA GLY A 495 -25.81 17.50 15.99
C GLY A 495 -24.34 17.68 15.60
N VAL A 496 -23.98 17.43 14.34
CA VAL A 496 -22.60 17.45 13.86
C VAL A 496 -22.50 18.43 12.71
N GLU A 497 -21.75 19.52 12.92
CA GLU A 497 -21.57 20.57 11.92
C GLU A 497 -20.72 20.11 10.72
N PRO A 498 -21.09 20.51 9.48
CA PRO A 498 -20.21 20.38 8.32
C PRO A 498 -18.85 21.07 8.55
N PRO A 499 -17.76 20.56 7.97
CA PRO A 499 -17.70 19.46 7.01
C PRO A 499 -17.68 18.06 7.65
N SER A 500 -17.78 17.93 8.98
CA SER A 500 -17.47 16.67 9.68
C SER A 500 -18.27 15.47 9.14
N CYS A 501 -17.55 14.44 8.69
CA CYS A 501 -18.07 13.21 8.08
C CYS A 501 -18.88 13.40 6.78
N ARG A 502 -18.80 14.56 6.11
CA ARG A 502 -19.50 14.80 4.83
C ARG A 502 -18.63 14.46 3.62
N VAL A 503 -19.31 13.93 2.60
CA VAL A 503 -18.82 13.77 1.23
C VAL A 503 -19.83 14.47 0.32
N VAL A 504 -19.50 15.67 -0.14
CA VAL A 504 -20.37 16.48 -0.99
C VAL A 504 -20.30 15.94 -2.41
N ILE A 505 -21.46 15.53 -2.94
CA ILE A 505 -21.61 14.94 -4.27
C ILE A 505 -22.02 16.04 -5.25
N LYS A 506 -21.39 16.09 -6.42
CA LYS A 506 -21.78 17.01 -7.50
C LYS A 506 -23.21 16.73 -7.95
N ASP A 507 -23.94 17.79 -8.27
CA ASP A 507 -25.36 17.78 -8.68
C ASP A 507 -25.67 16.68 -9.74
N GLU A 508 -24.80 16.53 -10.74
CA GLU A 508 -24.98 15.57 -11.85
C GLU A 508 -24.92 14.09 -11.42
N PHE A 509 -24.37 13.78 -10.25
CA PHE A 509 -24.25 12.41 -9.72
C PHE A 509 -25.16 12.14 -8.51
N GLU A 510 -25.92 13.13 -8.03
CA GLU A 510 -26.77 12.98 -6.85
C GLU A 510 -27.76 11.82 -6.99
N GLU A 511 -28.48 11.73 -8.12
CA GLU A 511 -29.46 10.67 -8.32
C GLU A 511 -28.81 9.29 -8.34
N ALA A 512 -27.61 9.17 -8.92
CA ALA A 512 -26.87 7.92 -8.97
C ALA A 512 -26.48 7.45 -7.55
N VAL A 513 -25.96 8.36 -6.72
CA VAL A 513 -25.57 8.03 -5.34
C VAL A 513 -26.80 7.75 -4.46
N ALA A 514 -27.85 8.57 -4.59
CA ALA A 514 -29.12 8.41 -3.88
C ALA A 514 -29.86 7.11 -4.24
N SER A 515 -29.54 6.48 -5.36
CA SER A 515 -30.09 5.18 -5.80
C SER A 515 -29.12 4.00 -5.60
N GLY A 516 -28.04 4.19 -4.84
CA GLY A 516 -27.18 3.10 -4.39
C GLY A 516 -25.89 2.88 -5.19
N THR A 517 -25.55 3.78 -6.11
CA THR A 517 -24.28 3.69 -6.86
C THR A 517 -23.09 3.93 -5.93
N THR A 518 -22.00 3.20 -6.15
CA THR A 518 -20.68 3.48 -5.54
C THR A 518 -20.27 4.93 -5.80
N VAL A 519 -19.77 5.62 -4.78
CA VAL A 519 -19.22 6.97 -4.94
C VAL A 519 -17.82 6.84 -5.55
N PHE A 520 -17.64 7.40 -6.75
CA PHE A 520 -16.34 7.50 -7.40
C PHE A 520 -15.71 8.86 -7.13
N THR A 521 -14.38 8.96 -7.20
CA THR A 521 -13.64 10.20 -6.93
C THR A 521 -14.10 11.40 -7.77
N HIS A 522 -14.35 11.24 -9.07
CA HIS A 522 -14.93 12.33 -9.89
C HIS A 522 -16.35 12.76 -9.50
N PHE A 523 -17.08 11.99 -8.68
CA PHE A 523 -18.40 12.39 -8.19
C PHE A 523 -18.31 13.42 -7.05
N ILE A 524 -17.15 13.52 -6.41
CA ILE A 524 -16.94 14.33 -5.21
C ILE A 524 -16.68 15.77 -5.64
N GLU A 525 -17.44 16.69 -5.06
CA GLU A 525 -17.21 18.13 -5.16
C GLU A 525 -16.32 18.61 -4.02
N ASP A 526 -16.65 18.22 -2.80
CA ASP A 526 -15.90 18.53 -1.59
C ASP A 526 -16.00 17.37 -0.59
N CYS A 527 -15.05 17.26 0.34
CA CYS A 527 -14.96 16.15 1.28
C CYS A 527 -14.29 16.60 2.57
N ASP A 528 -14.80 16.13 3.72
CA ASP A 528 -14.12 16.32 5.00
C ASP A 528 -12.66 15.85 4.91
N PRO A 529 -11.66 16.72 5.13
CA PRO A 529 -10.25 16.32 5.08
C PRO A 529 -9.87 15.28 6.15
N LYS A 530 -10.72 15.10 7.18
CA LYS A 530 -10.54 14.09 8.23
C LYS A 530 -11.14 12.73 7.86
N ILE A 531 -11.75 12.58 6.69
CA ILE A 531 -12.20 11.26 6.23
C ILE A 531 -10.99 10.33 6.04
N ARG A 532 -11.09 9.16 6.66
CA ARG A 532 -10.12 8.07 6.59
C ARG A 532 -10.73 6.86 5.88
N PRO A 533 -9.91 5.92 5.40
CA PRO A 533 -10.41 4.69 4.82
C PRO A 533 -11.17 3.85 5.86
N TYR A 534 -12.19 3.10 5.42
CA TYR A 534 -13.04 2.25 6.26
C TYR A 534 -13.80 2.98 7.38
N GLN A 535 -14.08 4.26 7.17
CA GLN A 535 -14.94 5.08 8.00
C GLN A 535 -16.38 5.08 7.45
N GLU A 536 -17.37 5.13 8.34
CA GLU A 536 -18.74 5.44 7.92
C GLU A 536 -18.89 6.96 7.78
N ALA A 537 -19.41 7.42 6.65
CA ALA A 537 -19.57 8.83 6.31
C ALA A 537 -20.92 9.10 5.64
N PHE A 538 -21.24 10.37 5.46
CA PHE A 538 -22.51 10.83 4.89
C PHE A 538 -22.26 11.44 3.51
N ALA A 539 -22.77 10.80 2.46
CA ALA A 539 -22.83 11.40 1.15
C ALA A 539 -24.01 12.38 1.12
N VAL A 540 -23.72 13.64 0.80
CA VAL A 540 -24.69 14.75 0.85
C VAL A 540 -24.66 15.55 -0.46
N ASN A 541 -25.72 16.30 -0.74
CA ASN A 541 -25.69 17.33 -1.76
C ASN A 541 -25.08 18.64 -1.23
N ARG A 542 -25.03 19.68 -2.07
CA ARG A 542 -24.54 21.02 -1.70
C ARG A 542 -25.31 21.67 -0.54
N GLY A 543 -26.56 21.26 -0.31
CA GLY A 543 -27.41 21.74 0.77
C GLY A 543 -27.24 20.99 2.10
N ASP A 544 -26.23 20.11 2.23
CA ASP A 544 -26.05 19.17 3.34
C ASP A 544 -27.24 18.20 3.54
N GLU A 545 -28.00 17.93 2.48
CA GLU A 545 -29.07 16.93 2.54
C GLU A 545 -28.51 15.53 2.29
N LEU A 546 -28.84 14.58 3.16
CA LEU A 546 -28.37 13.20 3.09
C LEU A 546 -28.88 12.49 1.83
N LEU A 547 -27.93 12.02 1.00
CA LEU A 547 -28.17 11.14 -0.15
C LEU A 547 -27.97 9.67 0.22
N ALA A 548 -26.93 9.37 0.99
CA ALA A 548 -26.58 8.01 1.38
C ALA A 548 -25.66 7.95 2.60
N VAL A 549 -25.74 6.84 3.34
CA VAL A 549 -24.67 6.42 4.26
C VAL A 549 -23.68 5.60 3.47
N VAL A 550 -22.39 5.94 3.56
CA VAL A 550 -21.32 5.31 2.77
C VAL A 550 -20.18 4.82 3.66
N HIS A 551 -19.51 3.78 3.19
CA HIS A 551 -18.30 3.23 3.79
C HIS A 551 -17.11 3.54 2.90
N THR A 552 -16.18 4.36 3.38
CA THR A 552 -15.04 4.87 2.61
C THR A 552 -14.02 3.77 2.34
N LEU A 553 -13.38 3.83 1.17
CA LEU A 553 -12.27 2.97 0.73
C LEU A 553 -10.97 3.74 0.66
N LEU A 554 -11.07 5.05 0.41
CA LEU A 554 -9.98 6.00 0.32
C LEU A 554 -10.13 7.08 1.41
N SER A 555 -9.03 7.75 1.74
CA SER A 555 -9.05 8.99 2.52
C SER A 555 -9.39 10.19 1.64
N ALA A 556 -9.68 11.33 2.25
CA ALA A 556 -9.88 12.58 1.52
C ALA A 556 -8.62 13.01 0.74
N SER A 557 -7.42 12.79 1.31
CA SER A 557 -6.14 13.12 0.65
C SER A 557 -5.86 12.26 -0.59
N GLU A 558 -6.55 11.13 -0.74
CA GLU A 558 -6.39 10.19 -1.86
C GLU A 558 -7.35 10.48 -3.04
N VAL A 559 -8.24 11.47 -2.94
CA VAL A 559 -9.21 11.81 -4.00
C VAL A 559 -8.51 12.37 -5.25
N GLY A 560 -7.44 13.15 -5.04
CA GLY A 560 -6.69 13.82 -6.11
C GLY A 560 -6.01 12.85 -7.09
N GLY A 561 -5.93 13.25 -8.36
CA GLY A 561 -5.25 12.51 -9.43
C GLY A 561 -5.95 11.21 -9.88
N CYS A 562 -7.05 10.83 -9.25
CA CYS A 562 -7.81 9.62 -9.58
C CYS A 562 -9.14 10.02 -10.23
N GLU A 563 -9.30 9.88 -11.55
CA GLU A 563 -10.59 10.28 -12.16
C GLU A 563 -11.73 9.32 -11.79
N ARG A 564 -11.52 8.00 -11.87
CA ARG A 564 -12.60 7.01 -11.73
C ARG A 564 -12.34 5.95 -10.65
N ALA A 565 -11.63 6.31 -9.59
CA ALA A 565 -11.41 5.39 -8.47
C ALA A 565 -12.67 5.29 -7.60
N ALA A 566 -12.95 4.10 -7.06
CA ALA A 566 -14.02 3.95 -6.08
C ALA A 566 -13.57 4.56 -4.75
N PHE A 567 -14.24 5.64 -4.33
CA PHE A 567 -13.95 6.34 -3.08
C PHE A 567 -14.71 5.74 -1.90
N ALA A 568 -16.02 5.48 -2.06
CA ALA A 568 -16.84 4.91 -1.00
C ALA A 568 -17.94 3.99 -1.54
N ARG A 569 -18.28 2.94 -0.79
CA ARG A 569 -19.38 2.02 -1.11
C ARG A 569 -20.64 2.44 -0.38
N ASN A 570 -21.77 2.39 -1.08
CA ASN A 570 -23.07 2.66 -0.49
C ASN A 570 -23.44 1.58 0.54
N ARG A 571 -23.91 1.99 1.72
CA ARG A 571 -24.52 1.12 2.74
C ARG A 571 -26.04 1.18 2.66
N PHE A 572 -26.55 2.41 2.67
CA PHE A 572 -27.98 2.73 2.64
C PHE A 572 -28.18 3.98 1.79
N HIS A 573 -29.26 4.01 1.01
CA HIS A 573 -29.54 5.06 0.04
C HIS A 573 -31.03 5.45 0.08
N ILE A 574 -31.33 6.73 -0.17
CA ILE A 574 -32.67 7.29 0.07
C ILE A 574 -33.72 6.92 -1.00
N LYS A 575 -33.31 6.52 -2.22
CA LYS A 575 -34.21 6.11 -3.31
C LYS A 575 -34.14 4.60 -3.54
N PRO A 576 -35.15 3.96 -4.16
CA PRO A 576 -35.06 2.57 -4.59
C PRO A 576 -33.84 2.34 -5.49
N PHE A 577 -33.21 1.16 -5.36
CA PHE A 577 -32.07 0.80 -6.19
C PHE A 577 -32.49 0.76 -7.66
N LYS A 578 -31.87 1.62 -8.49
CA LYS A 578 -32.02 1.57 -9.95
C LYS A 578 -30.79 0.86 -10.50
N PRO A 579 -30.88 -0.42 -10.91
CA PRO A 579 -29.76 -1.06 -11.60
C PRO A 579 -29.44 -0.23 -12.85
N LYS A 580 -28.15 0.08 -13.07
CA LYS A 580 -27.72 0.62 -14.35
C LYS A 580 -28.10 -0.38 -15.43
N LEU A 581 -28.94 0.04 -16.37
CA LEU A 581 -28.99 -0.57 -17.70
C LEU A 581 -27.54 -0.58 -18.21
N ALA A 582 -27.04 -1.75 -18.57
CA ALA A 582 -25.72 -1.88 -19.16
C ALA A 582 -25.66 -0.98 -20.41
N VAL A 583 -24.76 0.00 -20.40
CA VAL A 583 -24.33 0.76 -21.58
C VAL A 583 -22.84 0.53 -21.73
#